data_AF-A0A0B7HJI5-F1
#
_entry.id   AF-A0A0B7HJI5-F1
#
_cell.length_a   1.000
_cell.length_b   1.000
_cell.length_c   1.000
_cell.angle_alpha   90.00
_cell.angle_beta   90.00
_cell.angle_gamma   90.00
#
_symmetry.space_group_name_H-M   'P 1'
#
loop_
_entity.id
_entity.type
_entity.pdbx_description
1 polymer ?
#
loop_
_entity_poly.entity_id
_entity_poly.type
_entity_poly.pdbx_seq_one_letter_code
_entity_poly.pdbx_strand_id
1 'polypeptide(L)'
;MWKIMAWIKKYINVILLGISIIIYLVFLVVSPIIFTRSNWFGFDFSKTGQIGDTIGGITSPFIGVIAVFITGLAFYAQYRANQIQINALEQQKKQFEEEQKEYRKETELQKFETQFYEMLRLHKENVNEIEIETIDGKTIKGRNAFFEMKKDLENVFILYDDKLNQKKIKEIYKIFFWGYDSYDITPRKAIEANEDDWEKFLNSITDEPSEIDKYLEAGDYNFGDTVKLRIRKLEGHHSYLGHYYRHLFLIVKFVVNQKEDLISEEEKLNYLRILRAQLSNYEQIMLFYNWLSSYGGDWESNENQFFTKYKMIHNLWHREMYKDDFIKGKLKKLVGKYKLNGGKGEFFEIGDDIEDTENK
;
A
#
# COMPACT_ATOMS: atom_id res chain seq x y z
N MET A 1 59.07 14.14 18.56
CA MET A 1 59.41 14.13 20.00
C MET A 1 58.17 14.03 20.90
N TRP A 2 57.17 14.90 20.74
CA TRP A 2 55.93 14.90 21.57
C TRP A 2 55.08 13.61 21.51
N LYS A 3 54.89 13.03 20.30
CA LYS A 3 54.17 11.75 20.13
C LYS A 3 54.86 10.57 20.82
N ILE A 4 56.19 10.59 20.88
CA ILE A 4 56.99 9.54 21.54
C ILE A 4 56.84 9.64 23.07
N MET A 5 56.87 10.85 23.63
CA MET A 5 56.62 11.04 25.07
C MET A 5 55.20 10.66 25.50
N ALA A 6 54.20 10.93 24.66
CA ALA A 6 52.81 10.53 24.92
C ALA A 6 52.64 9.00 24.87
N TRP A 7 53.30 8.34 23.92
CA TRP A 7 53.34 6.88 23.83
C TRP A 7 54.05 6.26 25.03
N ILE A 8 55.23 6.78 25.41
CA ILE A 8 55.97 6.31 26.59
C ILE A 8 55.11 6.45 27.84
N LYS A 9 54.49 7.60 28.12
CA LYS A 9 53.62 7.78 29.29
C LYS A 9 52.42 6.82 29.31
N LYS A 10 51.87 6.46 28.15
CA LYS A 10 50.74 5.51 28.03
C LYS A 10 51.14 4.07 28.38
N TYR A 11 52.38 3.68 28.10
CA TYR A 11 52.83 2.28 28.21
C TYR A 11 53.91 2.05 29.29
N ILE A 12 54.42 3.09 29.94
CA ILE A 12 55.53 2.99 30.91
C ILE A 12 55.26 2.00 32.04
N ASN A 13 54.03 1.96 32.58
CA ASN A 13 53.66 1.03 33.65
C ASN A 13 53.67 -0.44 33.17
N VAL A 14 53.25 -0.69 31.92
CA VAL A 14 53.25 -2.03 31.31
C VAL A 14 54.68 -2.48 31.02
N ILE A 15 55.52 -1.57 30.55
CA ILE A 15 56.94 -1.83 30.28
C ILE A 15 57.69 -2.11 31.59
N LEU A 16 57.48 -1.31 32.63
CA LEU A 16 58.07 -1.54 33.95
C LEU A 16 57.63 -2.88 34.56
N LEU A 17 56.35 -3.24 34.41
CA LEU A 17 55.84 -4.54 34.84
C LEU A 17 56.54 -5.68 34.08
N GLY A 18 56.62 -5.58 32.75
CA GLY A 18 57.32 -6.56 31.91
C GLY A 18 58.80 -6.72 32.29
N ILE A 19 59.52 -5.62 32.54
CA ILE A 19 60.91 -5.63 33.00
C ILE A 19 61.02 -6.30 34.36
N SER A 20 60.12 -6.00 35.30
CA SER A 20 60.14 -6.61 36.64
C SER A 20 59.94 -8.13 36.61
N ILE A 21 59.06 -8.62 35.72
CA ILE A 21 58.84 -10.05 35.50
C ILE A 21 60.10 -10.72 34.93
N ILE A 22 60.75 -10.08 33.95
CA ILE A 22 61.98 -10.60 33.34
C ILE A 22 63.11 -10.67 34.38
N ILE A 23 63.30 -9.61 35.17
CA ILE A 23 64.28 -9.58 36.26
C ILE A 23 64.02 -10.71 37.26
N TYR A 24 62.75 -10.92 37.64
CA TYR A 24 62.37 -12.00 38.55
C TYR A 24 62.66 -13.39 37.96
N LEU A 25 62.37 -13.60 36.67
CA LEU A 25 62.67 -14.86 35.98
C LEU A 25 64.18 -15.11 35.89
N VAL A 26 64.98 -14.10 35.57
CA VAL A 26 66.45 -14.20 35.57
C VAL A 26 66.94 -14.52 36.99
N PHE A 27 66.37 -13.87 38.00
CA PHE A 27 66.71 -14.15 39.40
C PHE A 27 66.36 -15.59 39.80
N LEU A 28 65.24 -16.15 39.37
CA LEU A 28 64.91 -17.56 39.64
C LEU A 28 65.93 -18.55 39.06
N VAL A 29 66.52 -18.24 37.89
CA VAL A 29 67.52 -19.11 37.25
C VAL A 29 68.91 -18.92 37.85
N VAL A 30 69.27 -17.68 38.22
CA VAL A 30 70.60 -17.34 38.72
C VAL A 30 70.72 -17.56 40.23
N SER A 31 69.63 -17.42 40.99
CA SER A 31 69.63 -17.55 42.45
C SER A 31 70.12 -18.91 42.98
N PRO A 32 69.81 -20.07 42.38
CA PRO A 32 70.38 -21.34 42.82
C PRO A 32 71.90 -21.35 42.68
N ILE A 33 72.46 -20.76 41.62
CA ILE A 33 73.91 -20.69 41.40
C ILE A 33 74.58 -19.78 42.42
N ILE A 34 73.94 -18.66 42.78
CA ILE A 34 74.43 -17.71 43.79
C ILE A 34 74.40 -18.34 45.19
N PHE A 35 73.31 -19.01 45.56
CA PHE A 35 73.08 -19.50 46.93
C PHE A 35 73.63 -20.90 47.22
N THR A 36 74.01 -21.69 46.22
CA THR A 36 74.57 -23.05 46.42
C THR A 36 76.11 -23.10 46.36
N ARG A 37 76.80 -22.03 45.95
CA ARG A 37 78.28 -21.97 45.91
C ARG A 37 78.85 -21.36 47.18
N SER A 38 79.85 -22.00 47.78
CA SER A 38 80.31 -21.67 49.15
C SER A 38 81.14 -20.39 49.31
N ASN A 39 81.54 -19.67 48.26
CA ASN A 39 82.68 -18.74 48.40
C ASN A 39 82.72 -17.46 47.53
N TRP A 40 81.59 -16.94 47.02
CA TRP A 40 81.66 -15.74 46.15
C TRP A 40 81.67 -14.39 46.91
N PHE A 41 80.99 -14.29 48.06
CA PHE A 41 80.80 -13.03 48.80
C PHE A 41 81.12 -13.11 50.31
N GLY A 42 81.77 -14.18 50.79
CA GLY A 42 82.14 -14.34 52.20
C GLY A 42 81.00 -14.76 53.15
N PHE A 43 79.83 -15.12 52.61
CA PHE A 43 78.71 -15.69 53.36
C PHE A 43 78.66 -17.21 53.18
N ASP A 44 78.68 -17.97 54.28
CA ASP A 44 78.57 -19.44 54.29
C ASP A 44 77.16 -19.87 54.68
N PHE A 45 76.40 -20.39 53.71
CA PHE A 45 75.02 -20.87 53.87
C PHE A 45 74.94 -22.40 54.05
N SER A 46 76.07 -23.10 54.18
CA SER A 46 76.10 -24.56 54.32
C SER A 46 75.34 -25.09 55.54
N LYS A 47 75.21 -24.27 56.60
CA LYS A 47 74.49 -24.61 57.84
C LYS A 47 73.09 -24.00 57.95
N THR A 48 72.67 -23.17 57.01
CA THR A 48 71.37 -22.46 57.09
C THR A 48 70.21 -23.24 56.47
N GLY A 49 70.44 -24.46 55.98
CA GLY A 49 69.40 -25.34 55.43
C GLY A 49 68.25 -25.59 56.39
N GLN A 50 68.55 -25.92 57.65
CA GLN A 50 67.53 -26.14 58.70
C GLN A 50 66.69 -24.88 58.99
N ILE A 51 67.29 -23.69 58.85
CA ILE A 51 66.58 -22.42 58.98
C ILE A 51 65.63 -22.23 57.80
N GLY A 52 66.09 -22.53 56.58
CA GLY A 52 65.26 -22.53 55.37
C GLY A 52 64.10 -23.53 55.45
N ASP A 53 64.34 -24.74 55.94
CA ASP A 53 63.31 -25.78 56.14
C ASP A 53 62.28 -25.36 57.19
N THR A 54 62.72 -24.71 58.28
CA THR A 54 61.82 -24.19 59.32
C THR A 54 60.99 -23.02 58.81
N ILE A 55 61.61 -22.07 58.10
CA ILE A 55 60.89 -20.93 57.50
C ILE A 55 59.92 -21.43 56.43
N GLY A 56 60.34 -22.32 55.53
CA GLY A 56 59.50 -22.89 54.49
C GLY A 56 58.36 -23.73 55.05
N GLY A 57 58.63 -24.60 56.03
CA GLY A 57 57.63 -25.44 56.69
C GLY A 57 56.58 -24.63 57.46
N ILE A 58 56.98 -23.51 58.08
CA ILE A 58 56.05 -22.63 58.81
C ILE A 58 55.30 -21.70 57.84
N THR A 59 55.97 -21.09 56.85
CA THR A 59 55.37 -20.07 55.98
C THR A 59 54.49 -20.64 54.86
N SER A 60 54.83 -21.81 54.33
CA SER A 60 54.10 -22.39 53.18
C SER A 60 52.62 -22.64 53.47
N PRO A 61 52.20 -23.17 54.63
CA PRO A 61 50.77 -23.29 54.98
C PRO A 61 50.04 -21.94 55.03
N PHE A 62 50.66 -20.89 55.60
CA PHE A 62 50.05 -19.55 55.64
C PHE A 62 49.90 -18.93 54.25
N ILE A 63 50.94 -19.03 53.41
CA ILE A 63 50.89 -18.58 52.01
C ILE A 63 49.81 -19.37 51.25
N GLY A 64 49.73 -20.68 51.46
CA GLY A 64 48.72 -21.55 50.85
C GLY A 64 47.29 -21.13 51.20
N VAL A 65 47.01 -20.85 52.48
CA VAL A 65 45.69 -20.37 52.93
C VAL A 65 45.36 -19.02 52.29
N ILE A 66 46.30 -18.08 52.29
CA ILE A 66 46.11 -16.76 51.65
C ILE A 66 45.84 -16.93 50.15
N ALA A 67 46.58 -17.79 49.47
CA ALA A 67 46.41 -18.07 48.05
C ALA A 67 45.03 -18.66 47.74
N VAL A 68 44.52 -19.57 48.58
CA VAL A 68 43.16 -20.13 48.45
C VAL A 68 42.10 -19.04 48.59
N PHE A 69 42.23 -18.13 49.57
CA PHE A 69 41.29 -17.01 49.73
C PHE A 69 41.32 -16.04 48.54
N ILE A 70 42.50 -15.64 48.08
CA ILE A 70 42.66 -14.75 46.91
C ILE A 70 42.07 -15.41 45.66
N THR A 71 42.36 -16.69 45.46
CA THR A 71 41.85 -17.47 44.32
C THR A 71 40.32 -17.60 44.39
N GLY A 72 39.76 -17.87 45.57
CA GLY A 72 38.31 -17.91 45.79
C GLY A 72 37.64 -16.56 45.50
N LEU A 73 38.25 -15.45 45.93
CA LEU A 73 37.77 -14.10 45.61
C LEU A 73 37.83 -13.80 44.11
N ALA A 74 38.91 -14.20 43.43
CA ALA A 74 39.05 -14.04 41.98
C ALA A 74 37.97 -14.82 41.22
N PHE A 75 37.73 -16.09 41.60
CA PHE A 75 36.65 -16.88 41.02
C PHE A 75 35.26 -16.30 41.30
N TYR A 76 35.03 -15.77 42.50
CA TYR A 76 33.77 -15.10 42.82
C TYR A 76 33.55 -13.84 41.98
N ALA A 77 34.59 -13.02 41.80
CA ALA A 77 34.54 -11.85 40.92
C ALA A 77 34.26 -12.24 39.46
N GLN A 78 34.90 -13.32 38.98
CA GLN A 78 34.67 -13.86 37.64
C GLN A 78 33.24 -14.41 37.48
N TYR A 79 32.74 -15.13 38.47
CA TYR A 79 31.36 -15.63 38.48
C TYR A 79 30.36 -14.48 38.38
N ARG A 80 30.55 -13.42 39.18
CA ARG A 80 29.74 -12.20 39.12
C ARG A 80 29.79 -11.54 37.73
N ALA A 81 30.97 -11.41 37.13
CA ALA A 81 31.13 -10.84 35.80
C ALA A 81 30.38 -11.66 34.72
N ASN A 82 30.46 -13.00 34.79
CA ASN A 82 29.74 -13.88 33.89
C ASN A 82 28.21 -13.73 34.01
N GLN A 83 27.68 -13.59 35.22
CA GLN A 83 26.25 -13.36 35.42
C GLN A 83 25.78 -12.05 34.80
N ILE A 84 26.56 -10.98 34.98
CA ILE A 84 26.28 -9.69 34.33
C ILE A 84 26.31 -9.84 32.81
N GLN A 85 27.27 -10.58 32.27
CA GLN A 85 27.39 -10.84 30.84
C GLN A 85 26.20 -11.63 30.28
N ILE A 86 25.73 -12.67 30.98
CA ILE A 86 24.56 -13.46 30.59
C ILE A 86 23.32 -12.56 30.53
N ASN A 87 23.10 -11.75 31.57
CA ASN A 87 21.95 -10.85 31.62
C ASN A 87 22.01 -9.79 30.49
N ALA A 88 23.20 -9.23 30.21
CA ALA A 88 23.39 -8.28 29.12
C ALA A 88 23.13 -8.93 27.75
N LEU A 89 23.57 -10.18 27.54
CA LEU A 89 23.34 -10.91 26.31
C LEU A 89 21.86 -11.25 26.11
N GLU A 90 21.14 -11.58 27.18
CA GLU A 90 19.70 -11.82 27.12
C GLU A 90 18.93 -10.54 26.76
N GLN A 91 19.30 -9.40 27.34
CA GLN A 91 18.73 -8.10 26.99
C GLN A 91 19.02 -7.73 25.53
N GLN A 92 20.26 -7.92 25.08
CA GLN A 92 20.64 -7.66 23.70
C GLN A 92 19.85 -8.53 22.71
N LYS A 93 19.63 -9.80 23.05
CA LYS A 93 18.83 -10.71 22.22
C LYS A 93 17.37 -10.25 22.11
N LYS A 94 16.76 -9.83 23.22
CA LYS A 94 15.39 -9.30 23.23
C LYS A 94 15.26 -8.04 22.37
N GLN A 95 16.18 -7.09 22.54
CA GLN A 95 16.23 -5.87 21.72
C GLN A 95 16.37 -6.18 20.24
N PHE A 96 17.26 -7.11 19.88
CA PHE A 96 17.45 -7.52 18.50
C PHE A 96 16.21 -8.21 17.91
N GLU A 97 15.49 -9.01 18.69
CA GLU A 97 14.24 -9.64 18.26
C GLU A 97 13.12 -8.60 18.02
N GLU A 98 13.05 -7.56 18.86
CA GLU A 98 12.12 -6.43 18.71
C GLU A 98 12.46 -5.59 17.48
N GLU A 99 13.73 -5.19 17.34
CA GLU A 99 14.24 -4.43 16.19
C GLU A 99 13.99 -5.19 14.88
N GLN A 100 14.23 -6.51 14.85
CA GLN A 100 13.90 -7.32 13.68
C GLN A 100 12.40 -7.37 13.38
N LYS A 101 11.52 -7.36 14.39
CA LYS A 101 10.07 -7.33 14.17
C LYS A 101 9.66 -6.00 13.55
N GLU A 102 10.16 -4.89 14.09
CA GLU A 102 9.89 -3.55 13.57
C GLU A 102 10.41 -3.39 12.14
N TYR A 103 11.67 -3.78 11.89
CA TYR A 103 12.26 -3.74 10.55
C TYR A 103 11.47 -4.56 9.53
N ARG A 104 10.99 -5.76 9.90
CA ARG A 104 10.14 -6.57 9.01
C ARG A 104 8.83 -5.85 8.70
N LYS A 105 8.18 -5.27 9.70
CA LYS A 105 6.93 -4.53 9.50
C LYS A 105 7.14 -3.33 8.57
N GLU A 106 8.20 -2.55 8.78
CA GLU A 106 8.55 -1.42 7.91
C GLU A 106 8.83 -1.86 6.47
N THR A 107 9.59 -2.95 6.30
CA THR A 107 9.90 -3.52 4.99
C THR A 107 8.62 -3.96 4.25
N GLU A 108 7.68 -4.61 4.94
CA GLU A 108 6.40 -5.02 4.34
C GLU A 108 5.54 -3.80 3.99
N LEU A 109 5.55 -2.75 4.81
CA LEU A 109 4.85 -1.51 4.51
C LEU A 109 5.43 -0.83 3.26
N GLN A 110 6.76 -0.71 3.17
CA GLN A 110 7.43 -0.15 1.98
C GLN A 110 7.13 -0.95 0.71
N LYS A 111 7.11 -2.29 0.79
CA LYS A 111 6.71 -3.14 -0.35
C LYS A 111 5.27 -2.88 -0.76
N PHE A 112 4.36 -2.80 0.22
CA PHE A 112 2.96 -2.46 -0.04
C PHE A 112 2.85 -1.09 -0.73
N GLU A 113 3.50 -0.06 -0.21
CA GLU A 113 3.44 1.30 -0.76
C GLU A 113 3.99 1.34 -2.19
N THR A 114 5.13 0.69 -2.41
CA THR A 114 5.73 0.59 -3.75
C THR A 114 4.75 -0.06 -4.74
N GLN A 115 4.12 -1.18 -4.35
CA GLN A 115 3.13 -1.86 -5.19
C GLN A 115 1.87 -1.00 -5.40
N PHE A 116 1.38 -0.33 -4.36
CA PHE A 116 0.23 0.57 -4.44
C PHE A 116 0.47 1.71 -5.43
N TYR A 117 1.59 2.43 -5.30
CA TYR A 117 1.91 3.55 -6.18
C TYR A 117 2.21 3.09 -7.61
N GLU A 118 2.78 1.91 -7.79
CA GLU A 118 2.99 1.34 -9.12
C GLU A 118 1.67 0.98 -9.80
N MET A 119 0.73 0.34 -9.08
CA MET A 119 -0.60 0.11 -9.64
C MET A 119 -1.34 1.44 -9.91
N LEU A 120 -1.18 2.45 -9.05
CA LEU A 120 -1.75 3.78 -9.30
C LEU A 120 -1.21 4.40 -10.58
N ARG A 121 0.11 4.28 -10.81
CA ARG A 121 0.78 4.73 -12.04
C ARG A 121 0.26 4.00 -13.27
N LEU A 122 0.22 2.67 -13.23
CA LEU A 122 -0.32 1.83 -14.31
C LEU A 122 -1.80 2.14 -14.59
N HIS A 123 -2.59 2.42 -13.55
CA HIS A 123 -3.98 2.83 -13.73
C HIS A 123 -4.09 4.14 -14.51
N LYS A 124 -3.25 5.12 -14.18
CA LYS A 124 -3.20 6.41 -14.89
C LYS A 124 -2.73 6.25 -16.33
N GLU A 125 -1.75 5.37 -16.57
CA GLU A 125 -1.30 5.01 -17.93
C GLU A 125 -2.44 4.38 -18.73
N ASN A 126 -3.12 3.37 -18.18
CA ASN A 126 -4.31 2.77 -18.80
C ASN A 126 -5.38 3.82 -19.14
N VAL A 127 -5.63 4.78 -18.24
CA VAL A 127 -6.58 5.88 -18.50
C VAL A 127 -6.11 6.74 -19.67
N ASN A 128 -4.82 7.10 -19.72
CA ASN A 128 -4.28 7.95 -20.78
C ASN A 128 -4.25 7.26 -22.15
N GLU A 129 -4.16 5.93 -22.17
CA GLU A 129 -4.20 5.11 -23.38
C GLU A 129 -5.61 4.90 -23.94
N ILE A 130 -6.66 5.23 -23.18
CA ILE A 130 -8.03 5.18 -23.69
C ILE A 130 -8.16 6.19 -24.84
N GLU A 131 -8.63 5.68 -25.98
CA GLU A 131 -8.78 6.41 -27.21
C GLU A 131 -10.07 5.99 -27.89
N ILE A 132 -10.99 6.93 -28.07
CA ILE A 132 -12.27 6.73 -28.76
C ILE A 132 -12.30 7.61 -30.02
N GLU A 133 -12.94 7.13 -31.07
CA GLU A 133 -13.10 7.86 -32.33
C GLU A 133 -14.55 8.32 -32.51
N THR A 134 -14.74 9.58 -32.86
CA THR A 134 -16.06 10.16 -33.16
C THR A 134 -16.49 9.90 -34.60
N ILE A 135 -17.77 10.12 -34.93
CA ILE A 135 -18.33 10.00 -36.30
C ILE A 135 -17.53 10.89 -37.27
N ASP A 136 -17.16 12.08 -36.83
CA ASP A 136 -16.39 13.06 -37.60
C ASP A 136 -14.91 12.65 -37.80
N GLY A 137 -14.51 11.44 -37.37
CA GLY A 137 -13.13 10.96 -37.43
C GLY A 137 -12.19 11.62 -36.43
N LYS A 138 -12.73 12.38 -35.47
CA LYS A 138 -11.92 13.01 -34.42
C LYS A 138 -11.67 12.01 -33.29
N THR A 139 -10.40 11.86 -32.96
CA THR A 139 -9.92 11.09 -31.82
C THR A 139 -10.05 11.86 -30.50
N ILE A 140 -10.60 11.22 -29.49
CA ILE A 140 -10.70 11.73 -28.11
C ILE A 140 -9.94 10.77 -27.19
N LYS A 141 -9.02 11.31 -26.40
CA LYS A 141 -8.11 10.52 -25.57
C LYS A 141 -8.26 10.81 -24.08
N GLY A 142 -7.83 9.85 -23.27
CA GLY A 142 -7.66 10.02 -21.84
C GLY A 142 -8.98 10.26 -21.11
N ARG A 143 -8.94 11.15 -20.12
CA ARG A 143 -10.10 11.51 -19.29
C ARG A 143 -11.28 12.07 -20.09
N ASN A 144 -11.04 12.74 -21.21
CA ASN A 144 -12.11 13.28 -22.05
C ASN A 144 -12.94 12.17 -22.71
N ALA A 145 -12.37 10.97 -22.90
CA ALA A 145 -13.12 9.84 -23.42
C ALA A 145 -14.24 9.42 -22.46
N PHE A 146 -14.04 9.53 -21.14
CA PHE A 146 -15.08 9.23 -20.15
C PHE A 146 -16.26 10.20 -20.20
N PHE A 147 -16.01 11.47 -20.54
CA PHE A 147 -17.09 12.44 -20.72
C PHE A 147 -18.00 12.05 -21.89
N GLU A 148 -17.41 11.68 -23.02
CA GLU A 148 -18.17 11.28 -24.20
C GLU A 148 -18.86 9.93 -23.99
N MET A 149 -18.17 8.93 -23.43
CA MET A 149 -18.78 7.64 -23.08
C MET A 149 -19.98 7.80 -22.11
N LYS A 150 -19.88 8.71 -21.14
CA LYS A 150 -21.01 9.07 -20.28
C LYS A 150 -22.17 9.63 -21.09
N LYS A 151 -21.88 10.60 -21.96
CA LYS A 151 -22.89 11.23 -22.81
C LYS A 151 -23.58 10.20 -23.69
N ASP A 152 -22.83 9.26 -24.27
CA ASP A 152 -23.38 8.17 -25.07
C ASP A 152 -24.36 7.32 -24.26
N LEU A 153 -23.95 6.88 -23.07
CA LEU A 153 -24.83 6.10 -22.19
C LEU A 153 -26.11 6.85 -21.80
N GLU A 154 -25.99 8.14 -21.44
CA GLU A 154 -27.14 8.94 -21.02
C GLU A 154 -28.09 9.29 -22.17
N ASN A 155 -27.57 9.45 -23.39
CA ASN A 155 -28.40 9.60 -24.58
C ASN A 155 -29.26 8.35 -24.82
N VAL A 156 -28.74 7.15 -24.52
CA VAL A 156 -29.55 5.92 -24.57
C VAL A 156 -30.63 5.90 -23.47
N PHE A 157 -30.43 6.57 -22.33
CA PHE A 157 -31.49 6.71 -21.33
C PHE A 157 -32.66 7.57 -21.81
N ILE A 158 -32.40 8.67 -22.53
CA ILE A 158 -33.44 9.59 -23.06
C ILE A 158 -34.44 8.85 -23.95
N LEU A 159 -33.97 7.85 -24.69
CA LEU A 159 -34.76 7.15 -25.70
C LEU A 159 -35.77 6.16 -25.12
N TYR A 160 -35.67 5.87 -23.81
CA TYR A 160 -36.68 5.11 -23.11
C TYR A 160 -37.65 6.11 -22.45
N ASP A 161 -38.80 6.32 -23.09
CA ASP A 161 -39.87 7.26 -22.68
C ASP A 161 -40.46 6.96 -21.27
N ASP A 162 -40.27 5.73 -20.79
CA ASP A 162 -40.68 5.27 -19.47
C ASP A 162 -39.61 5.53 -18.39
N LYS A 163 -40.06 5.74 -17.14
CA LYS A 163 -39.20 5.77 -15.94
C LYS A 163 -38.16 4.64 -15.91
N LEU A 164 -36.90 4.99 -15.64
CA LEU A 164 -35.82 4.01 -15.55
C LEU A 164 -36.06 3.03 -14.40
N ASN A 165 -35.60 1.79 -14.60
CA ASN A 165 -35.58 0.78 -13.56
C ASN A 165 -34.37 -0.13 -13.71
N GLN A 166 -34.14 -1.00 -12.72
CA GLN A 166 -32.97 -1.87 -12.67
C GLN A 166 -32.81 -2.75 -13.93
N LYS A 167 -33.92 -3.29 -14.46
CA LYS A 167 -33.91 -4.16 -15.64
C LYS A 167 -33.51 -3.35 -16.88
N LYS A 168 -34.11 -2.18 -17.08
CA LYS A 168 -33.83 -1.31 -18.23
C LYS A 168 -32.38 -0.83 -18.23
N ILE A 169 -31.88 -0.32 -17.10
CA ILE A 169 -30.48 0.14 -17.01
C ILE A 169 -29.50 -0.99 -17.30
N LYS A 170 -29.80 -2.22 -16.86
CA LYS A 170 -28.95 -3.38 -17.17
C LYS A 170 -28.89 -3.67 -18.68
N GLU A 171 -30.02 -3.65 -19.38
CA GLU A 171 -30.05 -3.88 -20.83
C GLU A 171 -29.39 -2.73 -21.61
N ILE A 172 -29.65 -1.48 -21.23
CA ILE A 172 -29.03 -0.30 -21.83
C ILE A 172 -27.50 -0.35 -21.65
N TYR A 173 -27.05 -0.60 -20.43
CA TYR A 173 -25.62 -0.70 -20.15
C TYR A 173 -24.97 -1.89 -20.88
N LYS A 174 -25.70 -2.99 -21.07
CA LYS A 174 -25.21 -4.13 -21.85
C LYS A 174 -24.90 -3.72 -23.29
N ILE A 175 -25.82 -3.00 -23.95
CA ILE A 175 -25.62 -2.48 -25.32
C ILE A 175 -24.47 -1.47 -25.34
N PHE A 176 -24.44 -0.52 -24.40
CA PHE A 176 -23.37 0.46 -24.28
C PHE A 176 -21.98 -0.20 -24.08
N PHE A 177 -21.91 -1.25 -23.27
CA PHE A 177 -20.65 -1.89 -22.93
C PHE A 177 -20.17 -2.82 -24.04
N TRP A 178 -21.02 -3.75 -24.48
CA TRP A 178 -20.64 -4.76 -25.46
C TRP A 178 -20.74 -4.30 -26.90
N GLY A 179 -21.57 -3.29 -27.15
CA GLY A 179 -22.00 -2.95 -28.49
C GLY A 179 -23.22 -3.77 -28.90
N TYR A 180 -23.81 -3.39 -30.03
CA TYR A 180 -25.01 -4.03 -30.59
C TYR A 180 -24.67 -5.34 -31.31
N ASP A 181 -23.53 -5.40 -32.02
CA ASP A 181 -23.12 -6.56 -32.82
C ASP A 181 -22.48 -7.69 -31.98
N SER A 182 -22.17 -7.41 -30.72
CA SER A 182 -21.54 -8.35 -29.79
C SER A 182 -22.59 -9.27 -29.14
N TYR A 183 -22.82 -10.43 -29.79
CA TYR A 183 -23.58 -11.60 -29.30
C TYR A 183 -25.06 -11.42 -29.05
N ASP A 184 -25.89 -12.10 -29.87
CA ASP A 184 -27.12 -12.87 -29.53
C ASP A 184 -28.05 -12.28 -28.46
N ILE A 185 -27.99 -10.96 -28.23
CA ILE A 185 -29.06 -10.22 -27.64
C ILE A 185 -30.09 -10.32 -28.73
N THR A 186 -31.12 -11.09 -28.44
CA THR A 186 -32.41 -10.88 -29.03
C THR A 186 -32.97 -9.70 -28.23
N PRO A 187 -32.62 -8.41 -28.50
CA PRO A 187 -33.51 -7.36 -28.04
C PRO A 187 -34.83 -7.50 -28.81
N ARG A 188 -34.91 -8.34 -29.86
CA ARG A 188 -36.13 -8.77 -30.55
C ARG A 188 -37.32 -9.01 -29.62
N LYS A 189 -37.20 -9.69 -28.47
CA LYS A 189 -38.37 -9.89 -27.59
C LYS A 189 -38.82 -8.65 -26.78
N ALA A 190 -37.96 -7.63 -26.66
CA ALA A 190 -38.30 -6.33 -26.05
C ALA A 190 -38.56 -5.24 -27.10
N ILE A 191 -38.01 -5.39 -28.32
CA ILE A 191 -38.14 -4.52 -29.50
C ILE A 191 -39.37 -4.88 -30.32
N GLU A 192 -39.83 -6.14 -30.31
CA GLU A 192 -41.09 -6.60 -30.94
C GLU A 192 -42.32 -5.84 -30.39
N ALA A 193 -42.18 -5.09 -29.29
CA ALA A 193 -43.23 -4.24 -28.75
C ALA A 193 -43.33 -2.85 -29.44
N ASN A 194 -42.29 -2.37 -30.13
CA ASN A 194 -42.30 -1.12 -30.91
C ASN A 194 -41.10 -1.06 -31.87
N GLU A 195 -41.18 -1.85 -32.95
CA GLU A 195 -40.15 -1.94 -34.01
C GLU A 195 -39.93 -0.57 -34.70
N ASP A 196 -41.00 0.21 -34.81
CA ASP A 196 -41.05 1.55 -35.41
C ASP A 196 -40.21 2.61 -34.66
N ASP A 197 -40.17 2.55 -33.33
CA ASP A 197 -39.41 3.50 -32.51
C ASP A 197 -37.91 3.18 -32.52
N TRP A 198 -37.57 1.89 -32.68
CA TRP A 198 -36.19 1.44 -32.76
C TRP A 198 -35.57 1.70 -34.14
N GLU A 199 -36.32 1.52 -35.23
CA GLU A 199 -35.89 1.96 -36.56
C GLU A 199 -35.74 3.48 -36.62
N LYS A 200 -36.67 4.25 -36.06
CA LYS A 200 -36.51 5.71 -35.92
C LYS A 200 -35.28 6.09 -35.10
N PHE A 201 -34.99 5.34 -34.03
CA PHE A 201 -33.79 5.53 -33.23
C PHE A 201 -32.53 5.29 -34.07
N LEU A 202 -32.39 4.13 -34.70
CA LEU A 202 -31.24 3.80 -35.55
C LEU A 202 -31.04 4.87 -36.64
N ASN A 203 -32.11 5.29 -37.29
CA ASN A 203 -32.10 6.34 -38.31
C ASN A 203 -31.78 7.75 -37.77
N SER A 204 -31.96 8.00 -36.47
CA SER A 204 -31.65 9.28 -35.83
C SER A 204 -30.22 9.39 -35.30
N ILE A 205 -29.49 8.27 -35.26
CA ILE A 205 -28.16 8.19 -34.64
C ILE A 205 -27.05 7.77 -35.61
N THR A 206 -27.36 7.54 -36.89
CA THR A 206 -26.39 7.21 -37.94
C THR A 206 -26.50 8.15 -39.13
N ASP A 207 -25.37 8.72 -39.57
CA ASP A 207 -25.25 9.52 -40.83
C ASP A 207 -25.22 8.65 -42.11
N GLU A 208 -25.43 7.34 -41.98
CA GLU A 208 -25.79 6.46 -43.08
C GLU A 208 -27.21 5.97 -42.82
N PRO A 209 -28.18 6.54 -43.53
CA PRO A 209 -29.17 5.67 -44.15
C PRO A 209 -29.04 5.65 -45.67
N SER A 210 -27.86 5.96 -46.24
CA SER A 210 -27.65 5.97 -47.69
C SER A 210 -27.70 4.55 -48.25
N GLU A 211 -28.78 4.16 -48.88
CA GLU A 211 -29.62 5.03 -49.71
C GLU A 211 -30.72 5.83 -48.95
N ILE A 212 -30.49 7.12 -48.63
CA ILE A 212 -31.39 8.08 -47.96
C ILE A 212 -32.46 8.48 -48.99
N ASP A 213 -32.68 7.66 -50.01
CA ASP A 213 -32.19 7.80 -51.40
C ASP A 213 -32.11 9.19 -52.05
N LYS A 214 -32.64 10.24 -51.43
CA LYS A 214 -33.06 11.43 -52.16
C LYS A 214 -33.13 12.70 -51.34
N TYR A 215 -32.88 12.69 -50.03
CA TYR A 215 -33.07 13.89 -49.20
C TYR A 215 -31.86 14.84 -49.18
N LEU A 216 -31.29 15.03 -50.37
CA LEU A 216 -30.52 16.20 -50.76
C LEU A 216 -31.42 17.40 -51.11
N GLU A 217 -32.72 17.37 -50.86
CA GLU A 217 -33.57 18.52 -51.14
C GLU A 217 -34.08 19.18 -49.87
N ALA A 218 -33.25 20.15 -49.42
CA ALA A 218 -33.64 21.37 -48.76
C ALA A 218 -34.54 21.24 -47.51
N GLY A 219 -33.92 21.47 -46.35
CA GLY A 219 -34.64 22.06 -45.22
C GLY A 219 -34.13 21.58 -43.88
N ASP A 220 -33.65 22.52 -43.07
CA ASP A 220 -33.67 22.45 -41.62
C ASP A 220 -34.99 21.81 -41.14
N TYR A 221 -34.95 20.54 -40.73
CA TYR A 221 -36.05 19.94 -40.01
C TYR A 221 -35.70 19.90 -38.52
N ASN A 222 -36.26 20.88 -37.82
CA ASN A 222 -36.37 20.93 -36.37
C ASN A 222 -37.31 19.80 -35.89
N PHE A 223 -36.76 18.64 -35.58
CA PHE A 223 -37.28 17.84 -34.48
C PHE A 223 -36.64 18.42 -33.21
N GLY A 224 -37.48 18.98 -32.32
CA GLY A 224 -37.06 19.69 -31.12
C GLY A 224 -35.89 19.00 -30.43
N ASP A 225 -34.76 19.71 -30.38
CA ASP A 225 -33.50 19.36 -29.71
C ASP A 225 -33.02 17.91 -29.93
N THR A 226 -32.72 17.57 -31.19
CA THR A 226 -32.14 16.28 -31.60
C THR A 226 -30.79 16.03 -30.92
N VAL A 227 -30.73 14.96 -30.13
CA VAL A 227 -29.52 14.44 -29.48
C VAL A 227 -28.54 13.97 -30.55
N LYS A 228 -27.58 14.83 -30.92
CA LYS A 228 -26.45 14.44 -31.79
C LYS A 228 -25.50 13.53 -31.01
N LEU A 229 -25.69 12.21 -31.13
CA LEU A 229 -24.65 11.25 -30.80
C LEU A 229 -23.48 11.51 -31.75
N ARG A 230 -22.32 11.83 -31.18
CA ARG A 230 -21.12 12.20 -31.95
C ARG A 230 -20.21 11.01 -32.21
N ILE A 231 -20.55 9.81 -31.78
CA ILE A 231 -19.65 8.66 -31.83
C ILE A 231 -20.15 7.61 -32.82
N ARG A 232 -19.23 7.18 -33.70
CA ARG A 232 -19.48 6.13 -34.67
C ARG A 232 -19.50 4.82 -33.91
N LYS A 233 -20.48 3.98 -34.23
CA LYS A 233 -20.56 2.54 -33.90
C LYS A 233 -21.02 2.19 -32.48
N LEU A 234 -22.09 1.41 -32.47
CA LEU A 234 -22.47 0.46 -31.43
C LEU A 234 -21.44 -0.69 -31.30
N GLU A 235 -20.13 -0.40 -31.34
CA GLU A 235 -19.05 -1.38 -31.13
C GLU A 235 -18.81 -1.68 -29.65
N GLY A 236 -19.38 -0.84 -28.77
CA GLY A 236 -19.28 -0.97 -27.32
C GLY A 236 -17.94 -0.51 -26.76
N HIS A 237 -17.95 -0.13 -25.49
CA HIS A 237 -16.76 0.37 -24.80
C HIS A 237 -16.04 -0.68 -23.94
N HIS A 238 -16.36 -1.97 -24.08
CA HIS A 238 -15.84 -3.05 -23.23
C HIS A 238 -14.31 -3.15 -23.25
N SER A 239 -13.69 -2.91 -24.41
CA SER A 239 -12.23 -2.96 -24.59
C SER A 239 -11.50 -1.96 -23.70
N TYR A 240 -12.08 -0.78 -23.49
CA TYR A 240 -11.52 0.27 -22.62
C TYR A 240 -12.00 0.11 -21.17
N LEU A 241 -13.32 0.10 -20.98
CA LEU A 241 -13.94 0.13 -19.67
C LEU A 241 -13.72 -1.17 -18.88
N GLY A 242 -13.67 -2.32 -19.56
CA GLY A 242 -13.43 -3.61 -18.91
C GLY A 242 -12.07 -3.66 -18.22
N HIS A 243 -11.01 -3.20 -18.89
CA HIS A 243 -9.68 -3.10 -18.32
C HIS A 243 -9.61 -2.05 -17.22
N TYR A 244 -10.19 -0.87 -17.47
CA TYR A 244 -10.26 0.22 -16.51
C TYR A 244 -10.88 -0.20 -15.17
N TYR A 245 -12.12 -0.72 -15.18
CA TYR A 245 -12.84 -1.08 -13.96
C TYR A 245 -12.16 -2.23 -13.22
N ARG A 246 -11.65 -3.24 -13.94
CA ARG A 246 -10.93 -4.37 -13.33
C ARG A 246 -9.69 -3.87 -12.59
N HIS A 247 -8.91 -3.01 -13.22
CA HIS A 247 -7.70 -2.48 -12.61
C HIS A 247 -8.02 -1.62 -11.39
N LEU A 248 -9.01 -0.72 -11.49
CA LEU A 248 -9.44 0.11 -10.38
C LEU A 248 -9.94 -0.74 -9.19
N PHE A 249 -10.76 -1.76 -9.47
CA PHE A 249 -11.27 -2.70 -8.46
C PHE A 249 -10.14 -3.47 -7.77
N LEU A 250 -9.15 -3.93 -8.53
CA LEU A 250 -8.00 -4.66 -7.99
C LEU A 250 -7.16 -3.80 -7.05
N ILE A 251 -6.94 -2.51 -7.37
CA ILE A 251 -6.23 -1.59 -6.47
C ILE A 251 -7.00 -1.44 -5.16
N VAL A 252 -8.31 -1.22 -5.23
CA VAL A 252 -9.14 -1.07 -4.03
C VAL A 252 -9.07 -2.33 -3.18
N LYS A 253 -9.25 -3.50 -3.80
CA LYS A 253 -9.17 -4.79 -3.13
C LYS A 253 -7.78 -5.05 -2.53
N PHE A 254 -6.71 -4.65 -3.22
CA PHE A 254 -5.34 -4.75 -2.72
C PHE A 254 -5.14 -3.98 -1.41
N VAL A 255 -5.67 -2.76 -1.31
CA VAL A 255 -5.59 -1.95 -0.07
C VAL A 255 -6.50 -2.52 1.02
N VAL A 256 -7.76 -2.81 0.71
CA VAL A 256 -8.76 -3.26 1.70
C VAL A 256 -8.39 -4.61 2.33
N ASN A 257 -7.78 -5.51 1.55
CA ASN A 257 -7.42 -6.85 2.04
C ASN A 257 -6.12 -6.89 2.85
N GLN A 258 -5.44 -5.75 3.06
CA GLN A 258 -4.27 -5.73 3.93
C GLN A 258 -4.66 -5.98 5.38
N LYS A 259 -3.76 -6.64 6.09
CA LYS A 259 -3.95 -6.97 7.49
C LYS A 259 -3.88 -5.71 8.36
N GLU A 260 -4.68 -5.69 9.41
CA GLU A 260 -4.80 -4.54 10.33
C GLU A 260 -3.51 -4.27 11.14
N ASP A 261 -2.66 -5.29 11.32
CA ASP A 261 -1.36 -5.14 11.97
C ASP A 261 -0.33 -4.41 11.09
N LEU A 262 -0.50 -4.48 9.76
CA LEU A 262 0.33 -3.78 8.79
C LEU A 262 -0.21 -2.39 8.51
N ILE A 263 -1.50 -2.29 8.18
CA ILE A 263 -2.18 -1.05 7.77
C ILE A 263 -3.53 -0.98 8.49
N SER A 264 -3.71 0.05 9.30
CA SER A 264 -4.97 0.32 9.99
C SER A 264 -6.09 0.68 9.01
N GLU A 265 -7.34 0.53 9.43
CA GLU A 265 -8.50 0.97 8.62
C GLU A 265 -8.46 2.45 8.25
N GLU A 266 -7.90 3.31 9.11
CA GLU A 266 -7.71 4.73 8.80
C GLU A 266 -6.67 4.96 7.70
N GLU A 267 -5.55 4.23 7.74
CA GLU A 267 -4.53 4.30 6.69
C GLU A 267 -5.06 3.74 5.36
N LYS A 268 -5.84 2.65 5.38
CA LYS A 268 -6.54 2.14 4.19
C LYS A 268 -7.42 3.22 3.55
N LEU A 269 -8.20 3.94 4.36
CA LEU A 269 -9.01 5.08 3.89
C LEU A 269 -8.14 6.19 3.28
N ASN A 270 -6.96 6.47 3.85
CA ASN A 270 -6.03 7.46 3.33
C ASN A 270 -5.47 7.06 1.95
N TYR A 271 -5.03 5.81 1.76
CA TYR A 271 -4.57 5.33 0.44
C TYR A 271 -5.70 5.34 -0.60
N LEU A 272 -6.91 4.91 -0.22
CA LEU A 272 -8.05 4.95 -1.13
C LEU A 272 -8.50 6.37 -1.45
N ARG A 273 -8.32 7.33 -0.55
CA ARG A 273 -8.49 8.76 -0.83
C ARG A 273 -7.48 9.26 -1.86
N ILE A 274 -6.21 8.83 -1.79
CA ILE A 274 -5.19 9.15 -2.81
C ILE A 274 -5.59 8.60 -4.17
N LEU A 275 -6.03 7.34 -4.22
CA LEU A 275 -6.54 6.72 -5.45
C LEU A 275 -7.74 7.50 -6.01
N ARG A 276 -8.75 7.76 -5.17
CA ARG A 276 -9.96 8.49 -5.57
C ARG A 276 -9.64 9.89 -6.09
N ALA A 277 -8.66 10.58 -5.52
CA ALA A 277 -8.22 11.90 -6.00
C ALA A 277 -7.64 11.87 -7.42
N GLN A 278 -7.26 10.71 -7.96
CA GLN A 278 -6.86 10.56 -9.35
C GLN A 278 -8.05 10.40 -10.31
N LEU A 279 -9.25 10.10 -9.82
CA LEU A 279 -10.45 9.88 -10.63
C LEU A 279 -11.15 11.21 -10.89
N SER A 280 -11.42 11.49 -12.16
CA SER A 280 -12.30 12.61 -12.56
C SER A 280 -13.75 12.37 -12.14
N ASN A 281 -14.56 13.43 -12.13
CA ASN A 281 -15.98 13.32 -11.84
C ASN A 281 -16.69 12.38 -12.84
N TYR A 282 -16.33 12.45 -14.12
CA TYR A 282 -16.90 11.58 -15.15
C TYR A 282 -16.53 10.11 -14.95
N GLU A 283 -15.30 9.83 -14.52
CA GLU A 283 -14.89 8.47 -14.12
C GLU A 283 -15.71 7.94 -12.93
N GLN A 284 -15.96 8.78 -11.92
CA GLN A 284 -16.79 8.38 -10.77
C GLN A 284 -18.26 8.18 -11.18
N ILE A 285 -18.82 9.02 -12.05
CA ILE A 285 -20.17 8.87 -12.62
C ILE A 285 -20.26 7.57 -13.41
N MET A 286 -19.28 7.29 -14.28
CA MET A 286 -19.20 6.06 -15.05
C MET A 286 -19.09 4.82 -14.15
N LEU A 287 -18.31 4.89 -13.09
CA LEU A 287 -18.21 3.84 -12.08
C LEU A 287 -19.54 3.61 -11.35
N PHE A 288 -20.26 4.69 -11.02
CA PHE A 288 -21.60 4.59 -10.46
C PHE A 288 -22.58 3.93 -11.43
N TYR A 289 -22.58 4.29 -12.71
CA TYR A 289 -23.44 3.65 -13.72
C TYR A 289 -23.10 2.18 -13.95
N ASN A 290 -21.82 1.83 -13.90
CA ASN A 290 -21.37 0.45 -13.95
C ASN A 290 -21.93 -0.40 -12.79
N TRP A 291 -21.90 0.13 -11.56
CA TRP A 291 -22.53 -0.51 -10.42
C TRP A 291 -24.06 -0.54 -10.55
N LEU A 292 -24.66 0.58 -10.96
CA LEU A 292 -26.11 0.73 -11.10
C LEU A 292 -26.68 -0.29 -12.09
N SER A 293 -25.96 -0.65 -13.14
CA SER A 293 -26.36 -1.67 -14.13
C SER A 293 -26.17 -3.11 -13.67
N SER A 294 -25.66 -3.34 -12.45
CA SER A 294 -25.25 -4.63 -11.90
C SER A 294 -23.99 -5.26 -12.51
N TYR A 295 -23.39 -4.67 -13.55
CA TYR A 295 -22.10 -5.16 -14.08
C TYR A 295 -20.98 -4.98 -13.05
N GLY A 296 -21.00 -3.86 -12.34
CA GLY A 296 -20.12 -3.55 -11.22
C GLY A 296 -20.76 -3.83 -9.88
N GLY A 297 -21.68 -4.79 -9.76
CA GLY A 297 -22.41 -5.06 -8.52
C GLY A 297 -21.49 -5.30 -7.31
N ASP A 298 -20.31 -5.88 -7.56
CA ASP A 298 -19.31 -6.20 -6.55
C ASP A 298 -18.68 -4.98 -5.86
N TRP A 299 -18.84 -3.77 -6.41
CA TRP A 299 -18.36 -2.55 -5.76
C TRP A 299 -19.08 -2.27 -4.44
N GLU A 300 -20.37 -2.62 -4.37
CA GLU A 300 -21.20 -2.42 -3.19
C GLU A 300 -22.21 -3.57 -3.08
N SER A 301 -21.78 -4.64 -2.41
CA SER A 301 -22.50 -5.89 -2.21
C SER A 301 -22.57 -6.24 -0.71
N ASN A 302 -22.85 -7.51 -0.40
CA ASN A 302 -22.74 -8.04 0.96
C ASN A 302 -21.29 -8.34 1.35
N GLU A 303 -20.43 -8.63 0.38
CA GLU A 303 -19.02 -8.94 0.60
C GLU A 303 -18.16 -7.67 0.62
N ASN A 304 -18.45 -6.73 -0.27
CA ASN A 304 -17.68 -5.49 -0.43
C ASN A 304 -18.54 -4.27 -0.14
N GLN A 305 -17.96 -3.30 0.57
CA GLN A 305 -18.59 -2.01 0.86
C GLN A 305 -17.70 -0.87 0.37
N PHE A 306 -17.20 -0.94 -0.87
CA PHE A 306 -16.18 -0.01 -1.36
C PHE A 306 -16.73 1.41 -1.56
N PHE A 307 -18.00 1.55 -1.89
CA PHE A 307 -18.63 2.86 -2.00
C PHE A 307 -18.96 3.40 -0.62
N THR A 308 -19.65 2.64 0.22
CA THR A 308 -20.14 3.17 1.49
C THR A 308 -19.06 3.22 2.56
N LYS A 309 -18.28 2.16 2.77
CA LYS A 309 -17.23 2.14 3.80
C LYS A 309 -16.02 2.98 3.39
N TYR A 310 -15.56 2.83 2.15
CA TYR A 310 -14.32 3.46 1.67
C TYR A 310 -14.52 4.72 0.80
N LYS A 311 -15.77 5.15 0.59
CA LYS A 311 -16.12 6.37 -0.16
C LYS A 311 -15.53 6.41 -1.58
N MET A 312 -15.37 5.28 -2.28
CA MET A 312 -14.73 5.29 -3.62
C MET A 312 -15.47 6.17 -4.64
N ILE A 313 -16.76 6.42 -4.42
CA ILE A 313 -17.53 7.47 -5.09
C ILE A 313 -17.85 8.57 -4.08
N HIS A 314 -17.16 9.70 -4.19
CA HIS A 314 -17.35 10.87 -3.32
C HIS A 314 -17.67 12.14 -4.13
N ASN A 315 -17.18 12.22 -5.37
CA ASN A 315 -17.29 13.43 -6.20
C ASN A 315 -18.31 13.17 -7.32
N LEU A 316 -19.53 12.82 -6.93
CA LEU A 316 -20.66 12.63 -7.83
C LEU A 316 -21.50 13.90 -7.90
N TRP A 317 -21.36 14.66 -8.97
CA TRP A 317 -22.16 15.85 -9.18
C TRP A 317 -23.50 15.46 -9.80
N HIS A 318 -24.55 15.39 -8.98
CA HIS A 318 -25.88 14.98 -9.46
C HIS A 318 -26.37 15.83 -10.65
N ARG A 319 -26.01 17.13 -10.69
CA ARG A 319 -26.32 18.02 -11.83
C ARG A 319 -25.76 17.54 -13.17
N GLU A 320 -24.64 16.83 -13.15
CA GLU A 320 -23.99 16.32 -14.35
C GLU A 320 -24.52 14.94 -14.73
N MET A 321 -25.33 14.30 -13.89
CA MET A 321 -25.91 12.99 -14.15
C MET A 321 -27.29 13.10 -14.81
N TYR A 322 -27.71 12.03 -15.47
CA TYR A 322 -29.06 11.89 -15.99
C TYR A 322 -30.11 12.07 -14.87
N LYS A 323 -31.12 12.89 -15.16
CA LYS A 323 -32.16 13.28 -14.20
C LYS A 323 -33.31 12.29 -14.25
N ASP A 324 -33.31 11.39 -13.29
CA ASP A 324 -34.34 10.36 -13.16
C ASP A 324 -34.54 9.94 -11.69
N ASP A 325 -35.80 9.66 -11.33
CA ASP A 325 -36.23 9.29 -9.97
C ASP A 325 -35.53 8.03 -9.45
N PHE A 326 -35.29 7.05 -10.32
CA PHE A 326 -34.63 5.79 -9.95
C PHE A 326 -33.16 6.01 -9.64
N ILE A 327 -32.45 6.79 -10.46
CA ILE A 327 -31.05 7.18 -10.19
C ILE A 327 -30.96 7.94 -8.86
N LYS A 328 -31.82 8.94 -8.67
CA LYS A 328 -31.92 9.74 -7.45
C LYS A 328 -32.19 8.86 -6.22
N GLY A 329 -33.13 7.92 -6.32
CA GLY A 329 -33.44 6.96 -5.26
C GLY A 329 -32.27 6.05 -4.89
N LYS A 330 -31.47 5.63 -5.88
CA LYS A 330 -30.27 4.80 -5.66
C LYS A 330 -29.14 5.56 -4.97
N LEU A 331 -28.92 6.83 -5.32
CA LEU A 331 -28.00 7.71 -4.61
C LEU A 331 -28.42 7.89 -3.14
N LYS A 332 -29.71 8.19 -2.89
CA LYS A 332 -30.25 8.30 -1.51
C LYS A 332 -30.04 7.00 -0.72
N LYS A 333 -30.20 5.83 -1.35
CA LYS A 333 -29.95 4.53 -0.71
C LYS A 333 -28.47 4.34 -0.31
N LEU A 334 -27.52 4.77 -1.14
CA LEU A 334 -26.10 4.73 -0.79
C LEU A 334 -25.77 5.65 0.40
N VAL A 335 -26.31 6.87 0.40
CA VAL A 335 -26.17 7.81 1.53
C VAL A 335 -26.75 7.21 2.81
N GLY A 336 -27.93 6.58 2.73
CA GLY A 336 -28.55 5.88 3.85
C GLY A 336 -27.68 4.74 4.38
N LYS A 337 -27.14 3.89 3.49
CA LYS A 337 -26.23 2.78 3.86
C LYS A 337 -24.93 3.30 4.48
N TYR A 338 -24.37 4.40 3.95
CA TYR A 338 -23.20 5.07 4.54
C TYR A 338 -23.45 5.51 5.99
N LYS A 339 -24.57 6.18 6.25
CA LYS A 339 -24.96 6.61 7.61
C LYS A 339 -25.16 5.42 8.55
N LEU A 340 -25.80 4.35 8.08
CA LEU A 340 -25.98 3.12 8.86
C LEU A 340 -24.65 2.44 9.22
N ASN A 341 -23.64 2.54 8.36
CA ASN A 341 -22.28 2.03 8.61
C ASN A 341 -21.46 2.91 9.57
N GLY A 342 -22.06 3.90 10.24
CA GLY A 342 -21.37 4.81 11.16
C GLY A 342 -20.62 5.95 10.48
N GLY A 343 -20.90 6.21 9.20
CA GLY A 343 -20.33 7.31 8.44
C GLY A 343 -20.63 8.69 9.07
N LYS A 344 -19.60 9.51 9.22
CA LYS A 344 -19.70 10.90 9.72
C LYS A 344 -19.47 11.91 8.59
N GLY A 345 -20.28 12.97 8.58
CA GLY A 345 -20.19 14.05 7.59
C GLY A 345 -20.85 13.68 6.25
N GLU A 346 -20.56 14.47 5.23
CA GLU A 346 -21.16 14.32 3.90
C GLU A 346 -20.59 13.08 3.18
N PHE A 347 -21.48 12.37 2.49
CA PHE A 347 -21.09 11.22 1.67
C PHE A 347 -20.61 11.66 0.29
N PHE A 348 -21.09 12.79 -0.24
CA PHE A 348 -20.63 13.38 -1.50
C PHE A 348 -20.09 14.80 -1.26
N GLU A 349 -19.05 15.21 -1.99
CA GLU A 349 -18.32 16.48 -1.74
C GLU A 349 -19.09 17.74 -2.17
N ILE A 350 -20.09 17.64 -3.07
CA ILE A 350 -20.93 18.77 -3.50
C ILE A 350 -22.36 18.30 -3.80
N GLY A 351 -23.33 18.88 -3.10
CA GLY A 351 -24.76 18.88 -3.44
C GLY A 351 -25.60 17.77 -2.80
N ASP A 352 -25.78 17.83 -1.47
CA ASP A 352 -26.96 17.23 -0.82
C ASP A 352 -28.29 17.88 -1.28
N ASP A 353 -28.23 18.82 -2.23
CA ASP A 353 -29.34 19.32 -3.04
C ASP A 353 -29.81 18.28 -4.08
N ILE A 354 -29.96 17.03 -3.65
CA ILE A 354 -30.82 16.07 -4.34
C ILE A 354 -32.27 16.61 -4.37
N GLU A 355 -32.61 17.56 -3.50
CA GLU A 355 -33.94 18.17 -3.36
C GLU A 355 -34.13 19.45 -4.19
N ASP A 356 -33.07 20.16 -4.61
CA ASP A 356 -33.19 21.52 -5.14
C ASP A 356 -33.27 21.64 -6.68
N THR A 357 -33.40 20.53 -7.41
CA THR A 357 -33.52 20.53 -8.87
C THR A 357 -34.95 20.53 -9.41
N GLU A 358 -35.99 20.57 -8.56
CA GLU A 358 -37.39 20.76 -9.00
C GLU A 358 -37.80 22.24 -9.12
N ASN A 359 -36.98 23.18 -8.65
CA ASN A 359 -37.26 24.61 -8.71
C ASN A 359 -36.03 25.40 -9.18
N LYS A 360 -35.73 25.39 -10.49
CA LYS A 360 -35.03 26.50 -11.18
C LYS A 360 -35.08 26.36 -12.68
#